data_AF-A0A183FJ75-F1
#
_entry.id   AF-A0A183FJ75-F1
#
_cell.length_a   1.000
_cell.length_b   1.000
_cell.length_c   1.000
_cell.angle_alpha   90.00
_cell.angle_beta   90.00
_cell.angle_gamma   90.00
#
_symmetry.space_group_name_H-M   'P 1'
#
loop_
_entity.id
_entity.type
_entity.pdbx_description
1 polymer ?
#
loop_
_entity_poly.entity_id
_entity_poly.type
_entity_poly.pdbx_seq_one_letter_code
_entity_poly.pdbx_strand_id
1 'polypeptide(L)'
;MSQEQGAQRIVPLYYASVILILLVVGSQFPPAYKEINLKSSRRAVIMASNFLEKDSDADPMHLTGEDSFSHMWAICVKLQSYIIIPLAFMFQQKSGLREVTVFLTVLVLSTAFHLVTEEPLSFYCVLSRLWQFLAGVIAFFAANKQQDALLDEHQERNQKNGEMELIPKSDLQALEADMELRTSLGDRLRNICVFSPIFLSLQPIPIDSVQLRVCLTFSTAFTLYFNCEDVSL
;
A
#
# COMPACT_ATOMS: atom_id res chain seq x y z
N MET A 1 7.93 8.14 -12.10
CA MET A 1 7.81 9.62 -12.04
C MET A 1 6.90 10.13 -10.91
N SER A 2 5.72 9.53 -10.64
CA SER A 2 4.82 9.98 -9.54
C SER A 2 5.38 9.77 -8.12
N GLN A 3 6.06 8.65 -7.84
CA GLN A 3 6.62 8.35 -6.51
C GLN A 3 7.76 9.29 -6.09
N GLU A 4 8.60 9.73 -7.03
CA GLU A 4 9.72 10.65 -6.74
C GLU A 4 9.23 12.03 -6.31
N GLN A 5 8.14 12.52 -6.91
CA GLN A 5 7.55 13.81 -6.54
C GLN A 5 6.94 13.77 -5.12
N GLY A 6 6.44 12.61 -4.68
CA GLY A 6 5.94 12.42 -3.32
C GLY A 6 7.05 12.44 -2.28
N ALA A 7 8.13 11.68 -2.51
CA ALA A 7 9.28 11.64 -1.61
C ALA A 7 9.95 13.02 -1.45
N GLN A 8 10.11 13.76 -2.56
CA GLN A 8 10.68 15.12 -2.56
C GLN A 8 9.89 16.13 -1.71
N ARG A 9 8.59 15.91 -1.49
CA ARG A 9 7.74 16.78 -0.65
C ARG A 9 7.68 16.33 0.80
N ILE A 10 7.69 15.01 1.06
CA ILE A 10 7.51 14.45 2.40
C ILE A 10 8.81 14.54 3.21
N VAL A 11 9.97 14.32 2.59
CA VAL A 11 11.27 14.32 3.29
C VAL A 11 11.60 15.68 3.93
N PRO A 12 11.46 16.83 3.23
CA PRO A 12 11.73 18.13 3.85
C PRO A 12 10.77 18.41 5.02
N LEU A 13 9.50 18.06 4.88
CA LEU A 13 8.49 18.26 5.92
C LEU A 13 8.78 17.39 7.16
N TYR A 14 9.26 16.17 6.95
CA TYR A 14 9.68 15.25 8.02
C TYR A 14 10.83 15.83 8.85
N TYR A 15 11.91 16.30 8.20
CA TYR A 15 13.03 16.88 8.93
C TYR A 15 12.65 18.22 9.57
N ALA A 16 11.78 19.01 8.93
CA ALA A 16 11.24 20.23 9.53
C ALA A 16 10.44 19.92 10.81
N SER A 17 9.61 18.88 10.81
CA SER A 17 8.86 18.48 12.02
C SER A 17 9.78 17.99 13.13
N VAL A 18 10.82 17.21 12.81
CA VAL A 18 11.85 16.79 13.78
C VAL A 18 12.54 17.99 14.43
N ILE A 19 12.95 18.99 13.63
CA ILE A 19 13.58 20.21 14.14
C ILE A 19 12.61 21.01 15.02
N LEU A 20 11.36 21.17 14.58
CA LEU A 20 10.36 21.90 15.34
C LEU A 20 10.08 21.24 16.71
N ILE A 21 9.94 19.91 16.73
CA ILE A 21 9.73 19.16 17.98
C ILE A 21 10.94 19.35 18.90
N LEU A 22 12.17 19.25 18.39
CA LEU A 22 13.39 19.50 19.17
C LEU A 22 13.45 20.91 19.76
N LEU A 23 13.05 21.95 19.00
CA LEU A 23 13.00 23.32 19.49
C LEU A 23 11.96 23.49 20.61
N VAL A 24 10.77 22.91 20.45
CA VAL A 24 9.68 22.98 21.42
C VAL A 24 10.04 22.22 22.71
N VAL A 25 10.52 20.98 22.59
CA VAL A 25 10.98 20.16 23.74
C VAL A 25 12.16 20.83 24.45
N GLY A 26 13.12 21.35 23.68
CA GLY A 26 14.31 22.01 24.20
C GLY A 26 14.02 23.29 24.99
N SER A 27 12.97 24.03 24.63
CA SER A 27 12.62 25.31 25.24
C SER A 27 11.57 25.23 26.35
N GLN A 28 10.51 24.43 26.20
CA GLN A 28 9.30 24.51 27.04
C GLN A 28 9.16 23.41 28.11
N PHE A 29 9.89 22.30 28.01
CA PHE A 29 9.64 21.11 28.84
C PHE A 29 10.62 20.94 30.01
N PRO A 30 10.22 20.22 31.10
CA PRO A 30 11.11 19.87 32.20
C PRO A 30 12.26 18.93 31.79
N PRO A 31 13.39 18.89 32.53
CA PRO A 31 14.57 18.08 32.17
C PRO A 31 14.30 16.59 31.94
N ALA A 32 13.42 15.97 32.73
CA ALA A 32 13.06 14.56 32.57
C ALA A 32 12.41 14.27 31.20
N TYR A 33 11.51 15.15 30.74
CA TYR A 33 10.90 15.06 29.41
C TYR A 33 11.92 15.28 28.29
N LYS A 34 12.91 16.16 28.50
CA LYS A 34 13.97 16.40 27.50
C LYS A 34 14.83 15.16 27.27
N GLU A 35 15.16 14.41 28.31
CA GLU A 35 16.01 13.22 28.19
C GLU A 35 15.33 12.11 27.38
N ILE A 36 14.05 11.84 27.67
CA ILE A 36 13.22 10.88 26.92
C ILE A 36 13.14 11.27 25.44
N ASN A 37 12.76 12.53 25.17
CA ASN A 37 12.60 13.03 23.81
C ASN A 37 13.94 13.16 23.07
N LEU A 38 15.06 13.39 23.75
CA LEU A 38 16.39 13.41 23.13
C LEU A 38 16.78 12.02 22.63
N LYS A 39 16.54 10.98 23.43
CA LYS A 39 16.78 9.58 23.03
C LYS A 39 15.93 9.21 21.80
N SER A 40 14.65 9.58 21.80
CA SER A 40 13.75 9.32 20.68
C SER A 40 14.06 10.17 19.45
N SER A 41 14.52 11.41 19.62
CA SER A 41 14.90 12.28 18.50
C SER A 41 16.08 11.72 17.70
N ARG A 42 17.05 11.07 18.37
CA ARG A 42 18.18 10.42 17.70
C ARG A 42 17.70 9.34 16.74
N ARG A 43 16.69 8.56 17.15
CA ARG A 43 16.04 7.56 16.31
C ARG A 43 15.28 8.21 15.15
N ALA A 44 14.57 9.30 15.41
CA ALA A 44 13.86 10.03 14.36
C ALA A 44 14.82 10.59 13.30
N VAL A 45 15.98 11.12 13.68
CA VAL A 45 16.98 11.63 12.73
C VAL A 45 17.49 10.52 11.81
N ILE A 46 17.75 9.32 12.34
CA ILE A 46 18.16 8.15 11.53
C ILE A 46 16.98 7.37 10.94
N MET A 47 15.75 7.91 11.05
CA MET A 47 14.52 7.29 10.56
C MET A 47 14.20 5.93 11.19
N ALA A 48 14.71 5.65 12.39
CA ALA A 48 14.55 4.40 13.14
C ALA A 48 13.50 4.48 14.26
N SER A 49 12.64 5.51 14.26
CA SER A 49 11.56 5.65 15.26
C SER A 49 10.51 4.53 15.20
N ASN A 50 10.57 3.69 14.18
CA ASN A 50 9.73 2.50 14.03
C ASN A 50 10.30 1.25 14.73
N PHE A 51 11.49 1.32 15.35
CA PHE A 51 11.99 0.24 16.18
C PHE A 51 11.59 0.50 17.63
N LEU A 52 10.64 -0.28 18.13
CA LEU A 52 10.22 -0.21 19.53
C LEU A 52 11.37 -0.68 20.42
N GLU A 53 11.67 0.08 21.46
CA GLU A 53 12.66 -0.32 22.43
C GLU A 53 12.09 -1.44 23.29
N LYS A 54 12.76 -2.60 23.27
CA LYS A 54 12.35 -3.80 24.04
C LYS A 54 12.64 -3.65 25.54
N ASP A 55 13.44 -2.66 25.93
CA ASP A 55 14.02 -2.54 27.27
C ASP A 55 13.22 -1.66 28.25
N SER A 56 12.08 -1.12 27.83
CA SER A 56 11.18 -0.42 28.74
C SER A 56 10.10 -1.38 29.21
N ASP A 57 10.15 -1.81 30.47
CA ASP A 57 9.06 -2.47 31.21
C ASP A 57 7.78 -1.60 31.30
N ALA A 58 7.79 -0.41 30.70
CA ALA A 58 6.68 0.50 30.58
C ALA A 58 5.77 0.09 29.42
N ASP A 59 4.47 0.11 29.67
CA ASP A 59 3.43 -0.08 28.66
C ASP A 59 3.72 0.79 27.42
N PRO A 60 3.73 0.24 26.19
CA PRO A 60 3.91 1.02 24.97
C PRO A 60 2.94 2.21 24.88
N MET A 61 1.74 2.05 25.48
CA MET A 61 0.71 3.08 25.59
C MET A 61 1.13 4.27 26.49
N HIS A 62 1.86 4.03 27.58
CA HIS A 62 2.36 5.08 28.48
C HIS A 62 3.45 5.94 27.82
N LEU A 63 4.35 5.30 27.05
CA LEU A 63 5.39 6.00 26.30
C LEU A 63 4.81 6.89 25.18
N THR A 64 3.63 6.54 24.67
CA THR A 64 2.96 7.29 23.58
C THR A 64 2.53 8.71 24.03
N GLY A 65 2.28 8.93 25.32
CA GLY A 65 1.87 10.24 25.86
C GLY A 65 3.03 11.16 26.23
N GLU A 66 4.21 10.61 26.52
CA GLU A 66 5.37 11.36 27.02
C GLU A 66 6.40 11.67 25.92
N ASP A 67 6.45 10.84 24.88
CA ASP A 67 7.35 11.01 23.75
C ASP A 67 6.63 11.64 22.54
N SER A 68 7.02 12.87 22.22
CA SER A 68 6.49 13.64 21.08
C SER A 68 6.88 13.02 19.73
N PHE A 69 7.89 12.15 19.69
CA PHE A 69 8.32 11.44 18.49
C PHE A 69 7.57 10.12 18.25
N SER A 70 6.68 9.71 19.15
CA SER A 70 5.88 8.50 18.99
C SER A 70 5.19 8.48 17.63
N HIS A 71 4.44 9.52 17.27
CA HIS A 71 3.72 9.62 16.00
C HIS A 71 4.61 9.67 14.74
N MET A 72 5.92 9.91 14.89
CA MET A 72 6.86 9.88 13.76
C MET A 72 7.07 8.46 13.21
N TRP A 73 6.68 7.42 13.96
CA TRP A 73 6.81 6.03 13.57
C TRP A 73 6.17 5.75 12.20
N ALA A 74 4.94 6.22 11.97
CA ALA A 74 4.20 5.95 10.73
C ALA A 74 4.80 6.67 9.52
N ILE A 75 5.35 7.87 9.75
CA ILE A 75 6.02 8.65 8.70
C ILE A 75 7.37 8.01 8.34
N CYS A 76 8.12 7.51 9.33
CA CYS A 76 9.35 6.74 9.10
C CYS A 76 9.08 5.50 8.25
N VAL A 77 8.03 4.74 8.58
CA VAL A 77 7.61 3.55 7.82
C VAL A 77 7.38 3.87 6.35
N LYS A 78 6.65 4.97 6.09
CA LYS A 78 6.40 5.45 4.73
C LYS A 78 7.69 5.83 4.00
N LEU A 79 8.59 6.56 4.65
CA LEU A 79 9.85 6.97 4.06
C LEU A 79 10.80 5.79 3.79
N GLN A 80 10.88 4.81 4.70
CA GLN A 80 11.67 3.59 4.49
C GLN A 80 11.13 2.79 3.30
N SER A 81 9.81 2.71 3.12
CA SER A 81 9.22 2.03 1.96
C SER A 81 9.68 2.64 0.63
N TYR A 82 9.81 3.97 0.54
CA TYR A 82 10.32 4.65 -0.66
C TYR A 82 11.76 4.31 -1.00
N ILE A 83 12.55 3.81 -0.05
CA ILE A 83 13.91 3.33 -0.31
C ILE A 83 13.89 1.84 -0.67
N ILE A 84 13.08 1.05 0.03
CA ILE A 84 12.99 -0.41 -0.16
C ILE A 84 12.46 -0.76 -1.56
N ILE A 85 11.43 -0.07 -2.05
CA ILE A 85 10.79 -0.41 -3.33
C ILE A 85 11.75 -0.20 -4.52
N PRO A 86 12.42 0.96 -4.69
CA PRO A 86 13.43 1.11 -5.74
C PRO A 86 14.57 0.10 -5.64
N LEU A 87 15.02 -0.23 -4.43
CA LEU A 87 16.03 -1.27 -4.24
C LEU A 87 15.54 -2.65 -4.71
N ALA A 88 14.27 -2.98 -4.45
CA ALA A 88 13.66 -4.22 -4.96
C ALA A 88 13.61 -4.23 -6.50
N PHE A 89 13.30 -3.11 -7.15
CA PHE A 89 13.37 -2.98 -8.61
C PHE A 89 14.81 -3.13 -9.14
N MET A 90 15.79 -2.50 -8.49
CA MET A 90 17.21 -2.65 -8.88
C MET A 90 17.69 -4.10 -8.74
N PHE A 91 17.26 -4.80 -7.69
CA PHE A 91 17.56 -6.22 -7.50
C PHE A 91 16.91 -7.10 -8.57
N GLN A 92 15.66 -6.80 -8.93
CA GLN A 92 14.95 -7.48 -10.01
C GLN A 92 15.68 -7.35 -11.35
N GLN A 93 16.10 -6.13 -11.72
CA GLN A 93 16.83 -5.88 -12.97
C GLN A 93 18.14 -6.67 -13.04
N LYS A 94 18.85 -6.80 -11.92
CA LYS A 94 20.11 -7.58 -11.87
C LYS A 94 19.88 -9.09 -11.92
N SER A 95 18.76 -9.57 -11.38
CA SER A 95 18.50 -11.01 -11.26
C SER A 95 17.85 -11.61 -12.51
N GLY A 96 17.38 -10.79 -13.45
CA GLY A 96 16.70 -11.25 -14.67
C GLY A 96 15.35 -11.95 -14.43
N LEU A 97 14.84 -11.91 -13.19
CA LEU A 97 13.56 -12.49 -12.82
C LEU A 97 12.41 -11.62 -13.29
N ARG A 98 11.26 -12.26 -13.57
CA ARG A 98 10.03 -11.54 -13.90
C ARG A 98 9.59 -10.67 -12.71
N GLU A 99 9.26 -9.41 -12.98
CA GLU A 99 8.87 -8.42 -11.97
C GLU A 99 7.79 -8.94 -11.00
N VAL A 100 6.74 -9.54 -11.57
CA VAL A 100 5.62 -10.12 -10.80
C VAL A 100 6.12 -11.19 -9.82
N THR A 101 7.07 -12.03 -10.20
CA THR A 101 7.59 -13.10 -9.34
C THR A 101 8.37 -12.53 -8.16
N VAL A 102 9.19 -11.50 -8.37
CA VAL A 102 9.96 -10.85 -7.31
C VAL A 102 9.00 -10.18 -6.32
N PHE A 103 8.05 -9.38 -6.79
CA PHE A 103 7.10 -8.70 -5.91
C PHE A 103 6.17 -9.66 -5.17
N LEU A 104 5.71 -10.73 -5.82
CA LEU A 104 4.90 -11.77 -5.17
C LEU A 104 5.70 -12.50 -4.08
N THR A 105 6.98 -12.80 -4.33
CA THR A 105 7.84 -13.45 -3.33
C THR A 105 8.02 -12.54 -2.11
N VAL A 106 8.32 -11.26 -2.31
CA VAL A 106 8.45 -10.29 -1.20
C VAL A 106 7.13 -10.11 -0.46
N LEU A 107 5.99 -10.11 -1.17
CA LEU A 107 4.66 -10.03 -0.57
C LEU A 107 4.38 -11.22 0.35
N VAL A 108 4.63 -12.44 -0.12
CA VAL A 108 4.42 -13.67 0.67
C VAL A 108 5.34 -13.71 1.88
N LEU A 109 6.63 -13.40 1.70
CA LEU A 109 7.60 -13.36 2.81
C LEU A 109 7.22 -12.31 3.85
N SER A 110 6.83 -11.11 3.41
CA SER A 110 6.38 -10.03 4.31
C SER A 110 5.11 -10.42 5.08
N THR A 111 4.16 -11.09 4.42
CA THR A 111 2.93 -11.58 5.06
C THR A 111 3.23 -12.67 6.08
N ALA A 112 4.07 -13.65 5.73
CA ALA A 112 4.50 -14.69 6.64
C ALA A 112 5.21 -14.11 7.87
N PHE A 113 6.09 -13.13 7.66
CA PHE A 113 6.77 -12.43 8.74
C PHE A 113 5.78 -11.68 9.66
N HIS A 114 4.72 -11.08 9.10
CA HIS A 114 3.67 -10.43 9.88
C HIS A 114 2.91 -11.39 10.78
N LEU A 115 2.59 -12.59 10.27
CA LEU A 115 1.83 -13.61 10.99
C LEU A 115 2.65 -14.31 12.08
N VAL A 116 3.96 -14.44 11.89
CA VAL A 116 4.86 -15.09 12.87
C VAL A 116 5.30 -14.11 13.96
N THR A 117 5.37 -12.82 13.66
CA THR A 117 5.83 -11.81 14.62
C THR A 117 4.68 -11.41 15.55
N GLU A 118 4.90 -11.45 16.86
CA GLU A 118 3.94 -11.00 17.87
C GLU A 118 3.71 -9.48 17.81
N GLU A 119 2.49 -9.03 18.12
CA GLU A 119 2.22 -7.62 18.38
C GLU A 119 2.87 -7.20 19.72
N PRO A 120 3.47 -6.00 19.82
CA PRO A 120 3.37 -4.86 18.89
C PRO A 120 4.51 -4.77 17.86
N LEU A 121 5.50 -5.67 17.87
CA LEU A 121 6.68 -5.56 17.00
C LEU A 121 6.33 -5.69 15.51
N SER A 122 5.40 -6.60 15.21
CA SER A 122 4.81 -6.80 13.88
C SER A 122 4.10 -5.55 13.37
N PHE A 123 3.55 -4.75 14.28
CA PHE A 123 3.04 -3.43 13.95
C PHE A 123 4.23 -2.57 13.54
N TYR A 124 5.11 -2.11 14.41
CA TYR A 124 6.08 -1.07 14.02
C TYR A 124 7.10 -1.44 12.91
N CYS A 125 7.36 -2.73 12.65
CA CYS A 125 8.29 -3.17 11.63
C CYS A 125 7.83 -2.89 10.18
N VAL A 126 8.67 -2.21 9.39
CA VAL A 126 8.38 -1.93 7.97
C VAL A 126 8.31 -3.21 7.15
N LEU A 127 9.23 -4.15 7.36
CA LEU A 127 9.27 -5.41 6.62
C LEU A 127 7.99 -6.23 6.81
N SER A 128 7.38 -6.13 7.99
CA SER A 128 6.09 -6.76 8.29
C SER A 128 4.90 -6.10 7.58
N ARG A 129 5.03 -4.88 7.09
CA ARG A 129 3.95 -4.14 6.43
C ARG A 129 4.11 -4.00 4.93
N LEU A 130 5.26 -4.40 4.37
CA LEU A 130 5.53 -4.29 2.93
C LEU A 130 4.43 -4.97 2.07
N TRP A 131 3.86 -6.08 2.54
CA TRP A 131 2.79 -6.77 1.83
C TRP A 131 1.59 -5.89 1.51
N GLN A 132 1.25 -4.91 2.36
CA GLN A 132 0.13 -3.98 2.14
C GLN A 132 0.38 -3.07 0.94
N PHE A 133 1.60 -2.56 0.83
CA PHE A 133 2.00 -1.71 -0.28
C PHE A 133 2.16 -2.53 -1.57
N LEU A 134 2.78 -3.72 -1.47
CA LEU A 134 3.03 -4.60 -2.60
C LEU A 134 1.75 -5.14 -3.24
N ALA A 135 0.70 -5.37 -2.46
CA ALA A 135 -0.60 -5.79 -2.99
C ALA A 135 -1.14 -4.78 -4.02
N GLY A 136 -1.03 -3.47 -3.73
CA GLY A 136 -1.42 -2.42 -4.67
C GLY A 136 -0.55 -2.37 -5.93
N VAL A 137 0.76 -2.58 -5.78
CA VAL A 137 1.70 -2.63 -6.93
C VAL A 137 1.38 -3.79 -7.86
N ILE A 138 1.11 -4.98 -7.30
CA ILE A 138 0.74 -6.16 -8.10
C ILE A 138 -0.61 -5.95 -8.80
N ALA A 139 -1.60 -5.37 -8.11
CA ALA A 139 -2.88 -5.03 -8.71
C ALA A 139 -2.74 -4.07 -9.90
N PHE A 140 -1.88 -3.04 -9.76
CA PHE A 140 -1.57 -2.10 -10.84
C PHE A 140 -0.93 -2.80 -12.05
N PHE A 141 0.05 -3.68 -11.83
CA PHE A 141 0.66 -4.44 -12.93
C PHE A 141 -0.33 -5.39 -13.62
N ALA A 142 -1.21 -6.04 -12.84
CA ALA A 142 -2.24 -6.91 -13.38
C ALA A 142 -3.24 -6.11 -14.25
N ALA A 143 -3.63 -4.92 -13.79
CA ALA A 143 -4.51 -4.03 -14.53
C ALA A 143 -3.90 -3.56 -15.86
N ASN A 144 -2.65 -3.08 -15.84
CA ASN A 144 -1.98 -2.64 -17.07
C ASN A 144 -1.83 -3.77 -18.08
N LYS A 145 -1.47 -4.98 -17.62
CA LYS A 145 -1.31 -6.13 -18.52
C LYS A 145 -2.63 -6.54 -19.17
N GLN A 146 -3.73 -6.43 -18.45
CA GLN A 146 -5.07 -6.67 -19.02
C GLN A 146 -5.43 -5.58 -20.03
N GLN A 147 -5.12 -4.32 -19.73
CA GLN A 147 -5.34 -3.21 -20.66
C GLN A 147 -4.56 -3.40 -21.97
N ASP A 148 -3.28 -3.77 -21.90
CA ASP A 148 -2.46 -4.06 -23.08
C ASP A 148 -3.07 -5.21 -23.91
N ALA A 149 -3.52 -6.29 -23.25
CA ALA A 149 -4.17 -7.42 -23.93
C ALA A 149 -5.49 -7.03 -24.61
N LEU A 150 -6.30 -6.17 -23.99
CA LEU A 150 -7.53 -5.66 -24.59
C LEU A 150 -7.24 -4.78 -25.81
N LEU A 151 -6.20 -3.94 -25.75
CA LEU A 151 -5.77 -3.11 -26.88
C LEU A 151 -5.31 -3.99 -28.07
N ASP A 152 -4.53 -5.04 -27.80
CA ASP A 152 -4.08 -6.00 -28.81
C ASP A 152 -5.28 -6.72 -29.46
N GLU A 153 -6.26 -7.19 -28.67
CA GLU A 153 -7.48 -7.82 -29.18
C GLU A 153 -8.32 -6.86 -30.04
N HIS A 154 -8.45 -5.59 -29.64
CA HIS A 154 -9.16 -4.57 -30.42
C HIS A 154 -8.45 -4.26 -31.76
N GLN A 155 -7.11 -4.23 -31.77
CA GLN A 155 -6.33 -4.04 -32.99
C GLN A 155 -6.49 -5.23 -33.94
N GLU A 156 -6.39 -6.46 -33.44
CA GLU A 156 -6.62 -7.68 -34.24
C GLU A 156 -8.04 -7.74 -34.82
N ARG A 157 -9.06 -7.36 -34.03
CA ARG A 157 -10.45 -7.33 -34.47
C ARG A 157 -10.70 -6.25 -35.53
N ASN A 158 -10.11 -5.07 -35.39
CA ASN A 158 -10.19 -4.01 -36.40
C ASN A 158 -9.48 -4.39 -37.71
N GLN A 159 -8.36 -5.12 -37.62
CA GLN A 159 -7.65 -5.62 -38.79
C GLN A 159 -8.45 -6.69 -39.54
N LYS A 160 -9.12 -7.61 -38.81
CA LYS A 160 -10.05 -8.59 -39.40
C LYS A 160 -11.30 -7.95 -40.00
N ASN A 161 -11.87 -6.94 -39.34
CA ASN A 161 -13.05 -6.23 -39.86
C ASN A 161 -12.77 -5.41 -41.13
N GLY A 162 -11.50 -5.07 -41.42
CA GLY A 162 -11.08 -4.50 -42.70
C GLY A 162 -11.19 -5.47 -43.88
N GLU A 163 -11.23 -6.78 -43.61
CA GLU A 163 -11.55 -7.85 -44.54
C GLU A 163 -13.00 -8.30 -44.25
N MET A 164 -14.00 -7.59 -44.78
CA MET A 164 -15.41 -7.70 -44.36
C MET A 164 -15.96 -9.14 -44.38
N GLU A 165 -15.87 -9.82 -43.23
CA GLU A 165 -16.60 -11.04 -42.91
C GLU A 165 -17.87 -10.65 -42.15
N LEU A 166 -19.03 -10.93 -42.74
CA LEU A 166 -20.33 -10.51 -42.23
C LEU A 166 -20.66 -11.31 -40.97
N ILE A 167 -20.35 -10.78 -39.79
CA ILE A 167 -20.70 -11.41 -38.51
C ILE A 167 -22.24 -11.60 -38.45
N PRO A 168 -22.75 -12.81 -38.22
CA PRO A 168 -24.18 -13.07 -38.07
C PRO A 168 -24.80 -12.22 -36.95
N LYS A 169 -26.00 -11.68 -37.18
CA LYS A 169 -26.71 -10.84 -36.19
C LYS A 169 -26.91 -11.52 -34.82
N SER A 170 -27.02 -12.86 -34.80
CA SER A 170 -27.11 -13.65 -33.58
C SER A 170 -25.85 -13.55 -32.71
N ASP A 171 -24.69 -13.53 -33.36
CA ASP A 171 -23.39 -13.57 -32.69
C ASP A 171 -23.02 -12.18 -32.18
N LEU A 172 -23.46 -11.13 -32.89
CA LEU A 172 -23.37 -9.74 -32.44
C LEU A 172 -24.19 -9.51 -31.16
N GLN A 173 -25.43 -10.03 -31.11
CA GLN A 173 -26.28 -9.93 -29.92
C GLN A 173 -25.72 -10.71 -28.73
N ALA A 174 -25.13 -11.89 -28.97
CA ALA A 174 -24.49 -12.67 -27.91
C ALA A 174 -23.23 -11.95 -27.36
N LEU A 175 -22.47 -11.27 -28.23
CA LEU A 175 -21.28 -10.52 -27.85
C LEU A 175 -21.62 -9.25 -27.06
N GLU A 176 -22.66 -8.52 -27.47
CA GLU A 176 -23.18 -7.35 -26.73
C GLU A 176 -23.66 -7.76 -25.32
N ALA A 177 -24.38 -8.89 -25.21
CA ALA A 177 -24.84 -9.40 -23.93
C ALA A 177 -23.70 -9.86 -23.00
N ASP A 178 -22.64 -10.50 -23.52
CA ASP A 178 -21.46 -10.86 -22.71
C ASP A 178 -20.71 -9.62 -22.23
N MET A 179 -20.61 -8.59 -23.08
CA MET A 179 -19.99 -7.32 -22.73
C MET A 179 -20.78 -6.58 -21.64
N GLU A 180 -22.10 -6.48 -21.76
CA GLU A 180 -22.98 -5.88 -20.73
C GLU A 180 -22.94 -6.66 -19.41
N LEU A 181 -22.84 -7.99 -19.47
CA LEU A 181 -22.73 -8.82 -18.27
C LEU A 181 -21.40 -8.58 -17.55
N ARG A 182 -20.29 -8.52 -18.29
CA ARG A 182 -18.95 -8.24 -17.74
C ARG A 182 -18.86 -6.87 -17.09
N THR A 183 -19.37 -5.82 -17.76
CA THR A 183 -19.39 -4.46 -17.19
C THR A 183 -20.27 -4.40 -15.95
N SER A 184 -21.47 -5.00 -15.98
CA SER A 184 -22.36 -5.07 -14.81
C SER A 184 -21.75 -5.82 -13.63
N LEU A 185 -21.03 -6.91 -13.89
CA LEU A 185 -20.35 -7.69 -12.86
C LEU A 185 -19.19 -6.89 -12.25
N GLY A 186 -18.38 -6.22 -13.09
CA GLY A 186 -17.29 -5.34 -12.65
C GLY A 186 -17.79 -4.21 -11.75
N ASP A 187 -18.85 -3.52 -12.17
CA ASP A 187 -19.49 -2.45 -11.39
C ASP A 187 -19.98 -2.93 -10.03
N ARG A 188 -20.60 -4.12 -9.98
CA ARG A 188 -21.07 -4.74 -8.73
C ARG A 188 -19.91 -5.09 -7.80
N LEU A 189 -18.86 -5.70 -8.33
CA LEU A 189 -17.67 -6.05 -7.55
C LEU A 189 -16.95 -4.81 -7.02
N ARG A 190 -16.83 -3.76 -7.84
CA ARG A 190 -16.28 -2.46 -7.43
C ARG A 190 -17.09 -1.87 -6.28
N ASN A 191 -18.41 -1.81 -6.40
CA ASN A 191 -19.29 -1.29 -5.36
C ASN A 191 -19.15 -2.10 -4.07
N ILE A 192 -19.12 -3.44 -4.14
CA ILE A 192 -18.91 -4.30 -2.97
C ILE A 192 -17.57 -3.97 -2.29
N CYS A 193 -16.48 -3.81 -3.05
CA CYS A 193 -15.17 -3.49 -2.50
C CYS A 193 -15.10 -2.09 -1.87
N VAL A 194 -15.87 -1.12 -2.36
CA VAL A 194 -15.92 0.23 -1.78
C VAL A 194 -16.80 0.28 -0.52
N PHE A 195 -17.95 -0.38 -0.54
CA PHE A 195 -18.90 -0.36 0.57
C PHE A 195 -18.53 -1.34 1.70
N SER A 196 -17.79 -2.41 1.43
CA SER A 196 -17.36 -3.40 2.43
C SER A 196 -16.57 -2.77 3.60
N PRO A 197 -15.53 -1.94 3.37
CA PRO A 197 -14.82 -1.20 4.42
C PRO A 197 -15.72 -0.31 5.28
N ILE A 198 -16.65 0.39 4.64
CA ILE A 198 -17.59 1.32 5.29
C ILE A 198 -18.57 0.53 6.16
N PHE A 199 -19.04 -0.61 5.65
CA PHE A 199 -19.93 -1.47 6.42
C PHE A 199 -19.22 -2.09 7.63
N LEU A 200 -17.97 -2.55 7.45
CA LEU A 200 -17.14 -3.09 8.54
C LEU A 200 -16.88 -2.05 9.64
N SER A 201 -16.69 -0.77 9.31
CA SER A 201 -16.47 0.30 10.30
C SER A 201 -17.73 0.72 11.05
N LEU A 202 -18.92 0.43 10.51
CA LEU A 202 -20.21 0.73 11.13
C LEU A 202 -20.69 -0.41 12.07
N GLN A 203 -20.06 -1.59 12.03
CA GLN A 203 -20.39 -2.67 12.95
C GLN A 203 -19.83 -2.37 14.34
N PRO A 204 -20.64 -2.48 15.42
CA PRO A 204 -20.16 -2.31 16.80
C PRO A 204 -19.34 -3.52 17.29
N ILE A 205 -18.87 -4.39 16.39
CA ILE A 205 -18.16 -5.63 16.70
C ILE A 205 -16.66 -5.30 16.81
N PRO A 206 -15.97 -5.73 17.88
CA PRO A 206 -14.52 -5.61 17.96
C PRO A 206 -13.89 -6.55 16.93
N ILE A 207 -13.53 -6.01 15.77
CA ILE A 207 -12.79 -6.73 14.73
C ILE A 207 -11.31 -6.72 15.08
N ASP A 208 -10.67 -7.87 14.96
CA ASP A 208 -9.23 -7.99 15.16
C ASP A 208 -8.44 -7.15 14.15
N SER A 209 -7.36 -6.53 14.61
CA SER A 209 -6.62 -5.54 13.84
C SER A 209 -5.94 -6.14 12.61
N VAL A 210 -5.57 -7.43 12.66
CA VAL A 210 -5.00 -8.16 11.52
C VAL A 210 -6.06 -8.40 10.44
N GLN A 211 -7.26 -8.86 10.83
CA GLN A 211 -8.36 -9.13 9.90
C GLN A 211 -8.78 -7.85 9.17
N LEU A 212 -8.93 -6.74 9.90
CA LEU A 212 -9.28 -5.46 9.31
C LEU A 212 -8.22 -5.00 8.30
N ARG A 213 -6.93 -5.14 8.64
CA ARG A 213 -5.82 -4.79 7.73
C ARG A 213 -5.81 -5.62 6.46
N VAL A 214 -6.06 -6.93 6.56
CA VAL A 214 -6.17 -7.83 5.40
C VAL A 214 -7.34 -7.43 4.51
N CYS A 215 -8.53 -7.27 5.08
CA CYS A 215 -9.72 -6.86 4.32
C CYS A 215 -9.52 -5.53 3.61
N LEU A 216 -9.07 -4.49 4.32
CA LEU A 216 -8.86 -3.16 3.72
C LEU A 216 -7.82 -3.17 2.61
N THR A 217 -6.71 -3.90 2.80
CA THR A 217 -5.63 -3.98 1.81
C THR A 217 -6.12 -4.61 0.51
N PHE A 218 -6.74 -5.78 0.59
CA PHE A 218 -7.24 -6.47 -0.60
C PHE A 218 -8.40 -5.71 -1.24
N SER A 219 -9.34 -5.16 -0.45
CA SER A 219 -10.44 -4.36 -0.98
C SER A 219 -9.92 -3.16 -1.78
N THR A 220 -8.91 -2.46 -1.25
CA THR A 220 -8.28 -1.32 -1.95
C THR A 220 -7.54 -1.76 -3.22
N ALA A 221 -6.83 -2.90 -3.16
CA ALA A 221 -6.13 -3.45 -4.32
C ALA A 221 -7.10 -3.86 -5.43
N PHE A 222 -8.23 -4.50 -5.08
CA PHE A 222 -9.30 -4.83 -6.03
C PHE A 222 -9.95 -3.58 -6.62
N THR A 223 -10.27 -2.59 -5.79
CA THR A 223 -10.81 -1.31 -6.28
C THR A 223 -9.84 -0.63 -7.24
N LEU A 224 -8.53 -0.69 -7.00
CA LEU A 224 -7.52 -0.14 -7.90
C LEU A 224 -7.49 -0.88 -9.25
N TYR A 225 -7.58 -2.21 -9.21
CA TYR A 225 -7.59 -3.05 -10.41
C TYR A 225 -8.80 -2.74 -11.31
N PHE A 226 -10.02 -2.67 -10.74
CA PHE A 226 -11.23 -2.37 -11.50
C PHE A 226 -11.32 -0.92 -11.97
N ASN A 227 -10.84 0.07 -11.20
CA ASN A 227 -10.85 1.47 -11.65
C ASN A 227 -9.97 1.73 -12.89
N CYS A 228 -8.96 0.89 -13.13
CA CYS A 228 -8.11 1.04 -14.31
C CYS A 228 -8.82 0.55 -15.58
N GLU A 229 -9.80 -0.34 -15.45
CA GLU A 229 -10.59 -0.92 -16.54
C GLU A 229 -11.53 0.14 -17.16
N ASP A 230 -12.13 1.00 -16.32
CA ASP A 230 -13.12 2.02 -16.72
C ASP A 230 -12.55 3.17 -17.59
N VAL A 231 -11.24 3.42 -17.59
CA VAL A 231 -10.62 4.50 -18.39
C VAL A 231 -10.51 4.12 -19.88
N SER A 232 -10.84 2.88 -20.24
CA SER A 232 -10.60 2.30 -21.57
C SER A 232 -11.85 2.00 -22.42
N LEU A 233 -13.05 2.35 -21.93
CA LEU A 233 -14.31 2.34 -22.69
C LEU A 233 -14.69 3.75 -23.15
#